data_AF-A0A3R9PB93-F1
#
_entry.id   AF-A0A3R9PB93-F1
#
_cell.length_a   1.000
_cell.length_b   1.000
_cell.length_c   1.000
_cell.angle_alpha   90.00
_cell.angle_beta   90.00
_cell.angle_gamma   90.00
#
_symmetry.space_group_name_H-M   'P 1'
#
loop_
_entity.id
_entity.type
_entity.pdbx_description
1 polymer ?
#
loop_
_entity_poly.entity_id
_entity_poly.type
_entity_poly.pdbx_seq_one_letter_code
_entity_poly.pdbx_strand_id
1 'polypeptide(L)'
;MAKPIAFKPVPVDFKADLERRLEKAPAEHAAALLQALEVIAIAHREGVLDLLHGMIGAKDTIAAEIAKYARLPEGVAGIRNLLTAAKILTELDPEVLDHISKVMSSATEEHKREQTPPSLFELAKRATSEDSRRGLSFITLILSSLGRSLKT
;
A
#
# COMPACT_ATOMS: atom_id res chain seq x y z
N MET A 1 60.94 -10.52 -33.71
CA MET A 1 60.27 -9.39 -33.04
C MET A 1 58.94 -9.17 -33.74
N ALA A 2 57.81 -9.27 -33.03
CA ALA A 2 56.48 -9.16 -33.63
C ALA A 2 56.15 -7.69 -33.95
N LYS A 3 55.59 -7.42 -35.14
CA LYS A 3 55.20 -6.08 -35.58
C LYS A 3 53.90 -5.66 -34.85
N PRO A 4 53.81 -4.43 -34.33
CA PRO A 4 52.59 -3.96 -33.67
C PRO A 4 51.46 -3.83 -34.69
N ILE A 5 50.29 -4.37 -34.39
CA ILE A 5 49.08 -4.18 -35.18
C ILE A 5 48.55 -2.79 -34.84
N ALA A 6 48.48 -1.90 -35.84
CA ALA A 6 47.93 -0.57 -35.68
C ALA A 6 46.39 -0.67 -35.52
N PHE A 7 45.92 -0.71 -34.27
CA PHE A 7 44.50 -0.62 -33.97
C PHE A 7 44.04 0.82 -34.24
N LYS A 8 43.31 1.01 -35.33
CA LYS A 8 42.56 2.24 -35.59
C LYS A 8 41.14 2.04 -35.04
N PRO A 9 40.77 2.64 -33.90
CA PRO A 9 39.39 2.61 -33.46
C PRO A 9 38.55 3.33 -34.51
N VAL A 10 37.65 2.58 -35.16
CA VAL A 10 36.61 3.19 -35.99
C VAL A 10 35.74 4.01 -35.03
N PRO A 11 35.61 5.33 -35.21
CA PRO A 11 34.75 6.13 -34.36
C PRO A 11 33.31 5.67 -34.60
N VAL A 12 32.77 4.93 -33.64
CA VAL A 12 31.37 4.51 -33.67
C VAL A 12 30.56 5.75 -33.35
N ASP A 13 29.89 6.29 -34.35
CA ASP A 13 28.90 7.34 -34.14
C ASP A 13 27.65 6.71 -33.51
N PHE A 14 27.59 6.80 -32.18
CA PHE A 14 26.51 6.23 -31.38
C PHE A 14 25.14 6.75 -31.81
N LYS A 15 25.04 8.00 -32.31
CA LYS A 15 23.76 8.53 -32.83
C LYS A 15 23.35 7.84 -34.11
N ALA A 16 24.28 7.69 -35.06
CA ALA A 16 24.00 7.03 -36.33
C ALA A 16 23.68 5.53 -36.15
N ASP A 17 24.28 4.88 -35.14
CA ASP A 17 23.94 3.49 -34.78
C ASP A 17 22.58 3.37 -34.09
N LEU A 18 22.23 4.32 -33.21
CA LEU A 18 20.89 4.43 -32.61
C LEU A 18 19.80 4.71 -33.66
N GLU A 19 20.06 5.59 -34.62
CA GLU A 19 19.14 5.90 -35.72
C GLU A 19 18.90 4.66 -36.60
N ARG A 20 19.95 3.92 -36.97
CA ARG A 20 19.80 2.64 -37.70
C ARG A 20 19.05 1.58 -36.91
N ARG A 21 19.26 1.51 -35.60
CA ARG A 21 18.54 0.59 -34.71
C ARG A 21 17.08 1.02 -34.56
N LEU A 22 16.80 2.31 -34.51
CA LEU A 22 15.45 2.87 -34.47
C LEU A 22 14.70 2.66 -35.79
N GLU A 23 15.39 2.68 -36.93
CA GLU A 23 14.82 2.35 -38.24
C GLU A 23 14.49 0.85 -38.40
N LYS A 24 15.25 -0.04 -37.75
CA LYS A 24 15.06 -1.51 -37.84
C LYS A 24 14.22 -2.12 -36.72
N ALA A 25 14.21 -1.52 -35.53
CA ALA A 25 13.47 -1.98 -34.36
C ALA A 25 11.94 -2.12 -34.54
N PRO A 26 11.24 -1.28 -35.36
CA PRO A 26 9.80 -1.39 -35.52
C PRO A 26 9.37 -2.68 -36.21
N ALA A 27 10.22 -3.26 -37.08
CA ALA A 27 9.91 -4.50 -37.79
C ALA A 27 10.20 -5.75 -36.95
N GLU A 28 11.28 -5.76 -36.15
CA GLU A 28 11.66 -6.89 -35.29
C GLU A 28 10.88 -6.93 -33.96
N HIS A 29 10.43 -5.77 -33.46
CA HIS A 29 9.68 -5.65 -32.20
C HIS A 29 8.25 -5.12 -32.40
N ALA A 30 7.72 -5.17 -33.62
CA ALA A 30 6.37 -4.72 -33.97
C ALA A 30 5.32 -5.23 -32.98
N ALA A 31 5.36 -6.53 -32.69
CA ALA A 31 4.41 -7.18 -31.79
C ALA A 31 4.52 -6.68 -30.34
N ALA A 32 5.74 -6.49 -29.82
CA ALA A 32 5.96 -5.99 -28.46
C ALA A 32 5.58 -4.50 -28.34
N LEU A 33 5.85 -3.69 -29.37
CA LEU A 33 5.45 -2.29 -29.43
C LEU A 33 3.93 -2.15 -29.52
N LEU A 34 3.26 -2.97 -30.32
CA LEU A 34 1.81 -3.01 -30.39
C LEU A 34 1.19 -3.43 -29.05
N GLN A 35 1.79 -4.40 -28.37
CA GLN A 35 1.34 -4.84 -27.04
C GLN A 35 1.55 -3.75 -25.98
N ALA A 36 2.67 -3.03 -26.01
CA ALA A 36 2.90 -1.88 -25.12
C ALA A 36 1.90 -0.75 -25.39
N LEU A 37 1.61 -0.45 -26.65
CA LEU A 37 0.59 0.52 -27.05
C LEU A 37 -0.80 0.08 -26.63
N GLU A 38 -1.11 -1.21 -26.68
CA GLU A 38 -2.38 -1.77 -26.20
C GLU A 38 -2.53 -1.63 -24.68
N VAL A 39 -1.47 -1.90 -23.91
CA VAL A 39 -1.45 -1.66 -22.45
C VAL A 39 -1.69 -0.18 -22.14
N ILE A 40 -1.05 0.73 -22.88
CA ILE A 40 -1.28 2.17 -22.74
C ILE A 40 -2.73 2.54 -23.11
N ALA A 41 -3.28 1.95 -24.17
CA ALA A 41 -4.65 2.19 -24.59
C ALA A 41 -5.69 1.65 -23.59
N ILE A 42 -5.42 0.50 -22.97
CA ILE A 42 -6.25 -0.03 -21.88
C ILE A 42 -6.16 0.89 -20.66
N ALA A 43 -4.95 1.27 -20.25
CA ALA A 43 -4.74 2.21 -19.15
C ALA A 43 -5.44 3.56 -19.39
N HIS A 44 -5.56 3.99 -20.65
CA HIS A 44 -6.28 5.21 -21.00
C HIS A 44 -7.79 5.01 -20.89
N ARG A 45 -8.32 3.90 -21.43
CA ARG A 45 -9.76 3.57 -21.37
C ARG A 45 -10.27 3.39 -19.94
N GLU A 46 -9.46 2.79 -19.08
CA GLU A 46 -9.76 2.59 -17.66
C GLU A 46 -9.50 3.86 -16.82
N GLY A 47 -9.17 4.99 -17.45
CA GLY A 47 -8.97 6.28 -16.77
C GLY A 47 -7.71 6.35 -15.89
N VAL A 48 -6.83 5.35 -15.93
CA VAL A 48 -5.59 5.33 -15.15
C VAL A 48 -4.66 6.47 -15.60
N LEU A 49 -4.56 6.69 -16.92
CA LEU A 49 -3.79 7.81 -17.47
C LEU A 49 -4.39 9.16 -17.10
N ASP A 50 -5.71 9.27 -17.03
CA ASP A 50 -6.41 10.51 -16.64
C ASP A 50 -6.24 10.79 -15.15
N LEU A 51 -6.25 9.75 -14.32
CA LEU A 51 -5.95 9.86 -12.89
C LEU A 51 -4.51 10.30 -12.65
N LEU A 52 -3.55 9.73 -13.38
CA LEU A 52 -2.15 10.18 -13.35
C LEU A 52 -2.02 11.62 -13.85
N HIS A 53 -2.71 11.99 -14.93
CA HIS A 53 -2.72 13.36 -15.44
C HIS A 53 -3.32 14.34 -14.44
N GLY A 54 -4.44 13.99 -13.81
CA GLY A 54 -5.10 14.78 -12.78
C GLY A 54 -4.21 14.95 -11.54
N MET A 55 -3.50 13.89 -11.14
CA MET A 55 -2.54 13.96 -10.04
C MET A 55 -1.34 14.84 -10.36
N ILE A 56 -0.79 14.74 -11.59
CA ILE A 56 0.31 15.58 -12.05
C ILE A 56 -0.15 17.05 -12.20
N GLY A 57 -1.35 17.27 -12.73
CA GLY A 57 -1.94 18.61 -12.88
C GLY A 57 -2.29 19.26 -11.54
N ALA A 58 -2.69 18.47 -10.56
CA ALA A 58 -2.98 18.92 -9.20
C ALA A 58 -1.76 18.93 -8.28
N LYS A 59 -0.56 18.53 -8.75
CA LYS A 59 0.62 18.36 -7.89
C LYS A 59 0.96 19.62 -7.12
N ASP A 60 0.87 20.79 -7.76
CA ASP A 60 1.24 22.08 -7.15
C ASP A 60 0.18 22.51 -6.14
N THR A 61 -1.10 22.25 -6.43
CA THR A 61 -2.22 22.52 -5.50
C THR A 61 -2.16 21.59 -4.28
N ILE A 62 -1.92 20.30 -4.49
CA ILE A 62 -1.79 19.30 -3.42
C ILE A 62 -0.55 19.63 -2.57
N ALA A 63 0.59 19.90 -3.20
CA ALA A 63 1.82 20.26 -2.50
C ALA A 63 1.67 21.59 -1.74
N ALA A 64 1.01 22.58 -2.32
CA ALA A 64 0.75 23.86 -1.66
C ALA A 64 -0.18 23.70 -0.46
N GLU A 65 -1.25 22.91 -0.58
CA GLU A 65 -2.20 22.71 0.52
C GLU A 65 -1.56 21.88 1.64
N ILE A 66 -0.82 20.82 1.32
CA ILE A 66 -0.03 20.06 2.30
C ILE A 66 1.01 20.96 2.97
N ALA A 67 1.76 21.77 2.21
CA ALA A 67 2.75 22.69 2.77
C ALA A 67 2.11 23.76 3.66
N LYS A 68 0.91 24.23 3.32
CA LYS A 68 0.13 25.18 4.12
C LYS A 68 -0.31 24.55 5.44
N TYR A 69 -0.86 23.34 5.43
CA TYR A 69 -1.21 22.62 6.66
C TYR A 69 0.02 22.23 7.49
N ALA A 70 1.11 21.81 6.86
CA ALA A 70 2.36 21.47 7.54
C ALA A 70 3.05 22.67 8.22
N ARG A 71 2.66 23.91 7.91
CA ARG A 71 3.12 25.13 8.60
C ARG A 71 2.27 25.49 9.81
N LEU A 72 1.07 24.94 9.92
CA LEU A 72 0.19 25.14 11.07
C LEU A 72 0.55 24.14 12.19
N PRO A 73 0.51 24.55 13.47
CA PRO A 73 0.79 23.64 14.58
C PRO A 73 -0.18 22.44 14.61
N GLU A 74 -1.45 22.64 14.21
CA GLU A 74 -2.45 21.59 14.11
C GLU A 74 -2.12 20.59 12.99
N GLY A 75 -1.59 21.05 11.86
CA GLY A 75 -1.22 20.18 10.74
C GLY A 75 0.06 19.40 11.02
N VAL A 76 1.05 19.98 11.71
CA VAL A 76 2.21 19.23 12.20
C VAL A 76 1.78 18.14 13.18
N ALA A 77 0.87 18.46 14.11
CA ALA A 77 0.31 17.48 15.04
C ALA A 77 -0.45 16.38 14.28
N GLY A 78 -1.26 16.74 13.30
CA GLY A 78 -2.01 15.80 12.45
C GLY A 78 -1.08 14.85 11.68
N ILE A 79 -0.05 15.37 11.02
CA ILE A 79 0.96 14.57 10.30
C ILE A 79 1.68 13.64 11.28
N ARG A 80 2.07 14.14 12.45
CA ARG A 80 2.75 13.33 13.47
C ARG A 80 1.85 12.20 13.99
N ASN A 81 0.57 12.48 14.21
CA ASN A 81 -0.42 11.47 14.62
C ASN A 81 -0.63 10.43 13.53
N LEU A 82 -0.72 10.84 12.27
CA LEU A 82 -0.82 9.93 11.12
C LEU A 82 0.41 9.01 11.03
N LEU A 83 1.62 9.58 11.11
CA LEU A 83 2.86 8.80 11.09
C LEU A 83 2.97 7.87 12.29
N THR A 84 2.49 8.29 13.46
CA THR A 84 2.44 7.44 14.66
C THR A 84 1.46 6.29 14.48
N ALA A 85 0.27 6.54 13.91
CA ALA A 85 -0.69 5.51 13.60
C ALA A 85 -0.16 4.52 12.55
N ALA A 86 0.52 5.02 11.51
CA ALA A 86 1.20 4.19 10.53
C ALA A 86 2.29 3.33 11.18
N LYS A 87 3.07 3.91 12.09
CA LYS A 87 4.10 3.19 12.84
C LYS A 87 3.50 2.07 13.70
N ILE A 88 2.41 2.34 14.41
CA ILE A 88 1.68 1.32 15.17
C ILE A 88 1.24 0.18 14.23
N LEU A 89 0.65 0.50 13.07
CA LEU A 89 0.25 -0.51 12.09
C LEU A 89 1.42 -1.34 11.56
N THR A 90 2.60 -0.75 11.39
CA THR A 90 3.81 -1.48 10.95
C THR A 90 4.50 -2.28 12.06
N GLU A 91 4.32 -1.89 13.32
CA GLU A 91 4.87 -2.61 14.48
C GLU A 91 4.00 -3.78 14.93
N LEU A 92 2.73 -3.82 14.48
CA LEU A 92 1.87 -4.97 14.69
C LEU A 92 2.41 -6.19 13.92
N ASP A 93 2.54 -7.30 14.63
CA ASP A 93 2.90 -8.58 14.05
C ASP A 93 1.84 -8.99 13.00
N PRO A 94 2.24 -9.31 11.75
CA PRO A 94 1.33 -9.83 10.73
C PRO A 94 0.52 -11.04 11.20
N GLU A 95 1.07 -11.88 12.09
CA GLU A 95 0.37 -13.05 12.65
C GLU A 95 -0.82 -12.62 13.54
N VAL A 96 -0.66 -11.54 14.30
CA VAL A 96 -1.73 -10.97 15.13
C VAL A 96 -2.83 -10.36 14.26
N LEU A 97 -2.45 -9.65 13.20
CA LEU A 97 -3.41 -9.10 12.24
C LEU A 97 -4.20 -10.19 11.52
N ASP A 98 -3.52 -11.25 11.07
CA ASP A 98 -4.16 -12.42 10.45
C ASP A 98 -5.11 -13.10 11.45
N HIS A 99 -4.71 -13.28 12.71
CA HIS A 99 -5.56 -13.87 13.74
C HIS A 99 -6.81 -13.02 14.01
N ILE A 100 -6.67 -11.70 14.16
CA ILE A 100 -7.81 -10.78 14.32
C ILE A 100 -8.74 -10.87 13.11
N SER A 101 -8.18 -10.86 11.89
CA SER A 101 -8.97 -10.95 10.67
C SER A 101 -9.80 -12.24 10.61
N LYS A 102 -9.20 -13.37 10.98
CA LYS A 102 -9.87 -14.68 11.04
C LYS A 102 -10.98 -14.70 12.08
N VAL A 103 -10.73 -14.16 13.27
CA VAL A 103 -11.74 -14.03 14.34
C VAL A 103 -12.91 -13.15 13.89
N MET A 104 -12.63 -12.05 13.20
CA MET A 104 -13.68 -11.17 12.68
C MET A 104 -14.50 -11.84 11.57
N SER A 105 -13.84 -12.54 10.63
CA SER A 105 -14.52 -13.30 9.59
C SER A 105 -15.37 -14.42 10.18
N SER A 106 -14.84 -15.18 11.14
CA SER A 106 -15.60 -16.25 11.80
C SER A 106 -16.80 -15.70 12.57
N ALA A 107 -16.63 -14.61 13.33
CA ALA A 107 -17.72 -13.97 14.06
C ALA A 107 -18.81 -13.42 13.12
N THR A 108 -18.41 -12.87 11.97
CA THR A 108 -19.33 -12.37 10.95
C THR A 108 -20.11 -13.52 10.31
N GLU A 109 -19.45 -14.63 9.98
CA GLU A 109 -20.10 -15.81 9.40
C GLU A 109 -21.02 -16.51 10.42
N GLU A 110 -20.62 -16.58 11.70
CA GLU A 110 -21.46 -17.10 12.78
C GLU A 110 -22.70 -16.22 12.97
N HIS A 111 -22.54 -14.89 12.96
CA HIS A 111 -23.66 -13.95 13.02
C HIS A 111 -24.60 -14.07 11.79
N LYS A 112 -24.07 -14.27 10.58
CA LYS A 112 -24.90 -14.51 9.38
C LYS A 112 -25.66 -15.84 9.44
N ARG A 113 -25.10 -16.86 10.10
CA ARG A 113 -25.75 -18.18 10.29
C ARG A 113 -26.83 -18.13 11.37
N GLU A 114 -26.73 -17.21 12.33
CA GLU A 114 -27.81 -16.91 13.28
C GLU A 114 -28.98 -16.21 12.56
N GLN A 115 -29.88 -17.02 11.99
CA GLN A 115 -31.08 -16.51 11.29
C GLN A 115 -32.13 -15.91 12.24
N THR A 116 -32.07 -16.26 13.53
CA THR A 116 -32.96 -15.73 14.56
C THR A 116 -32.15 -14.97 15.61
N PRO A 117 -32.60 -13.77 16.02
CA PRO A 117 -31.90 -13.01 17.05
C PRO A 117 -31.86 -13.81 18.36
N PRO A 118 -30.71 -13.87 19.03
CA PRO A 118 -30.56 -14.61 20.28
C PRO A 118 -31.46 -14.03 21.37
N SER A 119 -31.97 -14.89 22.23
CA SER A 119 -32.77 -14.48 23.39
C SER A 119 -31.92 -13.72 24.41
N LEU A 120 -32.56 -12.89 25.25
CA LEU A 120 -31.86 -12.16 26.33
C LEU A 120 -31.10 -13.09 27.28
N PHE A 121 -31.61 -14.30 27.52
CA PHE A 121 -30.93 -15.31 28.33
C PHE A 121 -29.69 -15.89 27.64
N GLU A 122 -29.76 -16.15 26.34
CA GLU A 122 -28.61 -16.62 25.56
C GLU A 122 -27.52 -15.56 25.45
N LEU A 123 -27.88 -14.29 25.31
CA LEU A 123 -26.94 -13.17 25.36
C LEU A 123 -26.24 -13.10 26.72
N ALA A 124 -26.99 -13.21 27.82
CA ALA A 124 -26.42 -13.23 29.16
C ALA A 124 -25.49 -14.44 29.39
N LYS A 125 -25.88 -15.62 28.90
CA LYS A 125 -25.05 -16.83 28.94
C LYS A 125 -23.78 -16.70 28.10
N ARG A 126 -23.87 -16.12 26.90
CA ARG A 126 -22.74 -15.87 26.00
C ARG A 126 -21.77 -14.87 26.63
N ALA A 127 -22.27 -13.76 27.16
CA ALA A 127 -21.45 -12.75 27.83
C ALA A 127 -20.71 -13.28 29.07
N THR A 128 -21.28 -14.27 29.77
CA THR A 128 -20.68 -14.91 30.94
C THR A 128 -19.95 -16.22 30.63
N SER A 129 -19.82 -16.56 29.35
CA SER A 129 -19.13 -17.77 28.89
C SER A 129 -17.66 -17.77 29.31
N GLU A 130 -17.04 -18.96 29.29
CA GLU A 130 -15.61 -19.08 29.55
C GLU A 130 -14.77 -18.26 28.58
N ASP A 131 -15.11 -18.28 27.28
CA ASP A 131 -14.38 -17.54 26.25
C ASP A 131 -14.53 -16.03 26.40
N SER A 132 -15.73 -15.52 26.72
CA SER A 132 -15.92 -14.10 27.01
C SER A 132 -15.15 -13.66 28.24
N ARG A 133 -15.07 -14.49 29.28
CA ARG A 133 -14.24 -14.20 30.47
C ARG A 133 -12.75 -14.18 30.14
N ARG A 134 -12.27 -15.09 29.28
CA ARG A 134 -10.89 -15.09 28.78
C ARG A 134 -10.57 -13.83 27.96
N GLY A 135 -11.46 -13.45 27.05
CA GLY A 135 -11.32 -12.21 26.26
C GLY A 135 -11.30 -10.95 27.14
N LEU A 136 -12.22 -10.85 28.10
CA LEU A 136 -12.25 -9.76 29.08
C LEU A 136 -10.98 -9.72 29.94
N SER A 137 -10.47 -10.88 30.38
CA SER A 137 -9.21 -10.95 31.12
C SER A 137 -8.04 -10.42 30.29
N PHE A 138 -7.94 -10.81 29.02
CA PHE A 138 -6.91 -10.32 28.10
C PHE A 138 -6.98 -8.81 27.89
N ILE A 139 -8.16 -8.25 27.61
CA ILE A 139 -8.36 -6.81 27.47
C ILE A 139 -7.97 -6.07 28.78
N THR A 140 -8.33 -6.65 29.92
CA THR A 140 -7.99 -6.07 31.24
C THR A 140 -6.48 -6.07 31.48
N LEU A 141 -5.75 -7.09 31.02
CA LEU A 141 -4.29 -7.13 31.08
C LEU A 141 -3.66 -6.06 30.19
N ILE A 142 -4.18 -5.85 28.97
CA ILE A 142 -3.74 -4.77 28.09
C ILE A 142 -3.94 -3.42 28.79
N LEU A 143 -5.14 -3.15 29.31
CA LEU A 143 -5.45 -1.91 30.02
C LEU A 143 -4.56 -1.71 31.25
N SER A 144 -4.31 -2.77 32.02
CA SER A 144 -3.43 -2.72 33.19
C SER A 144 -1.97 -2.42 32.80
N SER A 145 -1.52 -2.98 31.68
CA SER A 145 -0.16 -2.74 31.16
C SER A 145 0.02 -1.29 30.69
N LEU A 146 -1.00 -0.73 30.02
CA LEU A 146 -1.05 0.67 29.62
C LEU A 146 -1.10 1.60 30.83
N GLY A 147 -1.93 1.30 31.83
CA GLY A 147 -1.99 2.08 33.06
C GLY A 147 -0.66 2.11 33.82
N ARG A 148 0.14 1.03 33.74
CA ARG A 148 1.48 0.97 34.33
C ARG A 148 2.50 1.83 33.58
N SER A 149 2.40 1.94 32.25
CA SER A 149 3.30 2.79 31.45
C SER A 149 3.01 4.29 31.60
N LEU A 150 1.78 4.66 31.96
CA LEU A 150 1.39 6.05 32.23
C LEU A 150 1.79 6.56 33.62
N LYS A 151 2.29 5.70 34.51
CA LYS A 151 2.73 6.08 35.87
C LYS A 151 4.18 6.60 35.92
N THR A 152 4.72 6.93 34.75
CA THR A 152 6.04 7.54 34.53
C THR A 152 5.90 9.06 34.50
#